data_AF-A0A2V6IQ58-F1
#
_entry.id   AF-A0A2V6IQ58-F1
#
_cell.length_a   1.000
_cell.length_b   1.000
_cell.length_c   1.000
_cell.angle_alpha   90.00
_cell.angle_beta   90.00
_cell.angle_gamma   90.00
#
_symmetry.space_group_name_H-M   'P 1'
#
loop_
_entity.id
_entity.type
_entity.pdbx_description
1 polymer ?
#
loop_
_entity_poly.entity_id
_entity_poly.type
_entity_poly.pdbx_seq_one_letter_code
_entity_poly.pdbx_strand_id
1 'polypeptide(L)'
;AKAFPKQQISLHLSQVLDLPSTFFERIIDYGVSKHPKQFTIQNCQLTGRREDTGRISYDLVLKYRDRLHHGFQSLAGFGHGGERMGSIQMAVLNVVHADGEYWELWHGDGLSAETSGEVAKAWEEAKRLGYDAYKKKLIAEGRYQEQSRGHHRGRGRRGRHDAVLTPDV
;
A
#
# COMPACT_ATOMS: atom_id res chain seq x y z
N ALA A 1 -25.01 14.16 10.61
CA ALA A 1 -24.24 15.09 9.76
C ALA A 1 -23.67 16.29 10.53
N LYS A 2 -24.44 17.06 11.31
CA LYS A 2 -23.94 18.27 12.03
C LYS A 2 -22.77 18.04 13.00
N ALA A 3 -22.65 16.86 13.62
CA ALA A 3 -21.57 16.56 14.56
C ALA A 3 -20.22 16.26 13.90
N PHE A 4 -20.21 15.79 12.65
CA PHE A 4 -19.00 15.38 11.94
C PHE A 4 -19.08 15.83 10.47
N PRO A 5 -18.92 17.14 10.21
CA PRO A 5 -19.10 17.72 8.88
C PRO A 5 -18.08 17.21 7.84
N LYS A 6 -16.99 16.56 8.30
CA LYS A 6 -15.92 15.99 7.48
C LYS A 6 -15.88 14.45 7.51
N GLN A 7 -16.94 13.80 7.97
CA GLN A 7 -16.97 12.34 8.06
C GLN A 7 -16.83 11.72 6.66
N GLN A 8 -15.88 10.81 6.52
CA GLN A 8 -15.65 10.04 5.30
C GLN A 8 -16.11 8.59 5.48
N ILE A 9 -16.56 7.97 4.39
CA ILE A 9 -16.83 6.54 4.26
C ILE A 9 -15.60 5.93 3.59
N SER A 10 -14.79 5.22 4.37
CA SER A 10 -13.56 4.61 3.87
C SER A 10 -13.78 3.16 3.46
N LEU A 11 -13.49 2.84 2.20
CA LEU A 11 -13.37 1.48 1.73
C LEU A 11 -11.92 1.01 1.92
N HIS A 12 -11.74 0.07 2.84
CA HIS A 12 -10.46 -0.56 3.09
C HIS A 12 -10.21 -1.69 2.08
N LEU A 13 -9.25 -1.48 1.16
CA LEU A 13 -8.81 -2.49 0.20
C LEU A 13 -7.81 -3.44 0.86
N SER A 14 -8.27 -4.65 1.18
CA SER A 14 -7.42 -5.75 1.63
C SER A 14 -7.68 -6.99 0.78
N GLN A 15 -6.63 -7.69 0.34
CA GLN A 15 -6.76 -8.98 -0.36
C GLN A 15 -6.95 -10.14 0.63
N VAL A 16 -7.81 -9.99 1.62
CA VAL A 16 -8.21 -11.14 2.46
C VAL A 16 -9.11 -12.07 1.64
N LEU A 17 -9.81 -11.53 0.64
CA LEU A 17 -10.72 -12.27 -0.23
C LEU A 17 -10.19 -12.30 -1.66
N ASP A 18 -10.19 -13.48 -2.27
CA ASP A 18 -9.81 -13.69 -3.68
C ASP A 18 -10.99 -13.37 -4.59
N LEU A 19 -11.23 -12.06 -4.80
CA LEU A 19 -12.33 -11.54 -5.64
C LEU A 19 -11.77 -10.82 -6.87
N PRO A 20 -12.47 -10.84 -8.01
CA PRO A 20 -12.03 -10.17 -9.22
C PRO A 20 -12.05 -8.64 -9.05
N SER A 21 -11.19 -7.92 -9.79
CA SER A 21 -11.14 -6.44 -9.77
C SER A 21 -12.51 -5.80 -10.04
N THR A 22 -13.29 -6.38 -10.95
CA THR A 22 -14.65 -5.91 -11.30
C THR A 22 -15.62 -5.88 -10.11
N PHE A 23 -15.43 -6.74 -9.11
CA PHE A 23 -16.22 -6.70 -7.88
C PHE A 23 -15.92 -5.43 -7.08
N PHE A 24 -14.64 -5.12 -6.88
CA PHE A 24 -14.21 -3.92 -6.16
C PHE A 24 -14.59 -2.63 -6.90
N GLU A 25 -14.42 -2.61 -8.23
CA GLU A 25 -14.81 -1.47 -9.06
C GLU A 25 -16.28 -1.11 -8.89
N ARG A 26 -17.18 -2.10 -8.88
CA ARG A 26 -18.62 -1.86 -8.65
C ARG A 26 -18.90 -1.22 -7.30
N ILE A 27 -18.18 -1.61 -6.25
CA ILE A 27 -18.32 -1.01 -4.92
C ILE A 27 -17.81 0.43 -4.94
N ILE A 28 -16.65 0.66 -5.56
CA ILE A 28 -16.05 1.99 -5.67
C ILE A 28 -16.96 2.93 -6.47
N ASP A 29 -17.42 2.51 -7.64
CA ASP A 29 -18.32 3.32 -8.48
C ASP A 29 -19.64 3.62 -7.75
N TYR A 30 -20.18 2.66 -7.00
CA TYR A 30 -21.33 2.91 -6.14
C TYR A 30 -21.02 3.98 -5.08
N GLY A 31 -19.91 3.82 -4.35
CA GLY A 31 -19.46 4.77 -3.32
C GLY A 31 -19.27 6.18 -3.86
N VAL A 32 -18.56 6.33 -4.99
CA VAL A 32 -18.37 7.61 -5.69
C VAL A 32 -19.70 8.21 -6.13
N SER A 33 -20.63 7.40 -6.65
CA SER A 33 -21.94 7.90 -7.09
C SER A 33 -22.83 8.40 -5.96
N LYS A 34 -22.78 7.75 -4.79
CA LYS A 34 -23.65 8.05 -3.65
C LYS A 34 -23.04 9.05 -2.68
N HIS A 35 -21.72 9.08 -2.59
CA HIS A 35 -20.97 9.84 -1.60
C HIS A 35 -19.74 10.54 -2.21
N PRO A 36 -19.88 11.32 -3.30
CA PRO A 36 -18.73 11.81 -4.10
C PRO A 36 -17.73 12.68 -3.32
N LYS A 37 -18.15 13.33 -2.22
CA LYS A 37 -17.30 14.19 -1.38
C LYS A 37 -16.87 13.54 -0.07
N GLN A 38 -17.30 12.30 0.17
CA GLN A 38 -17.13 11.61 1.44
C GLN A 38 -16.54 10.21 1.26
N PHE A 39 -16.57 9.65 0.06
CA PHE A 39 -16.02 8.33 -0.19
C PHE A 39 -14.50 8.39 -0.33
N THR A 40 -13.83 7.45 0.31
CA THR A 40 -12.36 7.39 0.37
C THR A 40 -11.91 5.95 0.20
N ILE A 41 -10.79 5.74 -0.48
CA ILE A 41 -10.16 4.42 -0.58
C ILE A 41 -8.90 4.39 0.28
N GLN A 42 -8.77 3.32 1.06
CA GLN A 42 -7.63 3.12 1.93
C GLN A 42 -6.95 1.79 1.58
N ASN A 43 -5.70 1.85 1.11
CA ASN A 43 -4.92 0.66 0.71
C ASN A 43 -3.95 0.25 1.83
N CYS A 44 -4.10 -0.97 2.37
CA CYS A 44 -3.22 -1.51 3.41
C CYS A 44 -2.07 -2.39 2.90
N GLN A 45 -1.86 -2.42 1.59
CA GLN A 45 -0.93 -3.35 0.95
C GLN A 45 0.24 -2.67 0.24
N LEU A 46 0.46 -1.38 0.50
CA LEU A 46 1.68 -0.68 0.06
C LEU A 46 2.91 -1.48 0.50
N THR A 47 3.99 -1.37 -0.23
CA THR A 47 5.29 -1.84 0.22
C THR A 47 6.38 -0.84 -0.19
N GLY A 48 7.49 -0.90 0.49
CA GLY A 48 8.76 -0.30 0.10
C GLY A 48 9.75 -1.30 -0.48
N ARG A 49 9.29 -2.46 -0.96
CA ARG A 49 10.20 -3.48 -1.53
C ARG A 49 10.50 -3.22 -3.00
N ARG A 50 9.56 -2.60 -3.71
CA ARG A 50 9.56 -2.34 -5.15
C ARG A 50 8.34 -1.46 -5.48
N GLU A 51 8.20 -1.09 -6.74
CA GLU A 51 6.98 -0.44 -7.22
C GLU A 51 5.77 -1.38 -7.12
N ASP A 52 4.64 -0.84 -6.65
CA ASP A 52 3.43 -1.62 -6.37
C ASP A 52 2.45 -1.73 -7.55
N THR A 53 2.76 -1.10 -8.69
CA THR A 53 2.02 -1.28 -9.95
C THR A 53 1.88 -2.76 -10.30
N GLY A 54 0.68 -3.16 -10.74
CA GLY A 54 0.32 -4.55 -11.03
C GLY A 54 -0.29 -5.29 -9.84
N ARG A 55 -0.40 -4.65 -8.67
CA ARG A 55 -1.22 -5.15 -7.55
C ARG A 55 -2.62 -4.59 -7.66
N ILE A 56 -3.62 -5.47 -7.57
CA ILE A 56 -5.04 -5.10 -7.70
C ILE A 56 -5.41 -3.89 -6.84
N SER A 57 -5.05 -3.88 -5.55
CA SER A 57 -5.38 -2.78 -4.64
C SER A 57 -4.72 -1.45 -5.02
N TYR A 58 -3.48 -1.50 -5.50
CA TYR A 58 -2.74 -0.32 -5.94
C TYR A 58 -3.22 0.18 -7.30
N ASP A 59 -3.48 -0.71 -8.24
CA ASP A 59 -4.03 -0.37 -9.56
C ASP A 59 -5.44 0.23 -9.46
N LEU A 60 -6.24 -0.23 -8.50
CA LEU A 60 -7.53 0.41 -8.17
C LEU A 60 -7.34 1.84 -7.65
N VAL A 61 -6.35 2.09 -6.78
CA VAL A 61 -6.04 3.45 -6.35
C VAL A 61 -5.66 4.31 -7.56
N LEU A 62 -4.73 3.86 -8.40
CA LEU A 62 -4.32 4.60 -9.60
C LEU A 62 -5.49 4.89 -10.55
N LYS A 63 -6.40 3.94 -10.72
CA LYS A 63 -7.58 4.11 -11.59
C LYS A 63 -8.57 5.16 -11.08
N TYR A 64 -8.68 5.35 -9.76
CA TYR A 64 -9.69 6.21 -9.16
C TYR A 64 -9.13 7.47 -8.47
N ARG A 65 -7.81 7.64 -8.38
CA ARG A 65 -7.16 8.73 -7.63
C ARG A 65 -7.65 10.13 -7.96
N ASP A 66 -8.03 10.38 -9.22
CA ASP A 66 -8.51 11.69 -9.68
C ASP A 66 -10.00 11.95 -9.34
N ARG A 67 -10.70 10.94 -8.81
CA ARG A 67 -12.16 10.96 -8.57
C ARG A 67 -12.55 10.89 -7.09
N LEU A 68 -11.63 10.52 -6.21
CA LEU A 68 -11.90 10.32 -4.78
C LEU A 68 -10.64 10.50 -3.93
N HIS A 69 -10.86 10.79 -2.64
CA HIS A 69 -9.79 10.83 -1.65
C HIS A 69 -9.20 9.44 -1.43
N HIS A 70 -7.90 9.35 -1.23
CA HIS A 70 -7.26 8.06 -0.97
C HIS A 70 -5.97 8.17 -0.18
N GLY A 71 -5.61 7.07 0.47
CA GLY A 71 -4.37 6.97 1.20
C GLY A 71 -4.01 5.53 1.55
N PHE A 72 -3.04 5.41 2.43
CA PHE A 72 -2.36 4.15 2.71
C PHE A 72 -2.41 3.83 4.21
N GLN A 73 -2.87 2.63 4.57
CA GLN A 73 -3.10 2.23 5.95
C GLN A 73 -2.00 1.36 6.56
N SER A 74 -1.63 1.67 7.80
CA SER A 74 -0.88 0.83 8.75
C SER A 74 0.31 0.13 8.10
N LEU A 75 1.10 0.92 7.39
CA LEU A 75 2.20 0.43 6.61
C LEU A 75 3.49 0.75 7.33
N ALA A 76 3.91 -0.20 8.17
CA ALA A 76 5.24 -0.82 8.09
C ALA A 76 5.74 -1.25 9.47
N GLY A 77 6.71 -2.17 9.49
CA GLY A 77 7.65 -2.37 10.60
C GLY A 77 9.04 -1.93 10.17
N PHE A 78 9.24 -0.63 9.94
CA PHE A 78 10.55 -0.06 9.62
C PHE A 78 11.50 -0.18 10.80
N GLY A 79 11.01 0.00 12.03
CA GLY A 79 11.79 -0.14 13.27
C GLY A 79 12.38 -1.53 13.52
N HIS A 80 11.99 -2.55 12.74
CA HIS A 80 12.54 -3.91 12.78
C HIS A 80 13.43 -4.23 11.58
N GLY A 81 14.11 -3.23 11.00
CA GLY A 81 15.06 -3.42 9.89
C GLY A 81 14.40 -3.60 8.52
N GLY A 82 13.11 -3.32 8.39
CA GLY A 82 12.43 -3.26 7.10
C GLY A 82 12.18 -4.60 6.39
N GLU A 83 12.45 -5.76 7.00
CA GLU A 83 12.28 -7.07 6.33
C GLU A 83 10.86 -7.31 5.77
N ARG A 84 9.84 -6.78 6.46
CA ARG A 84 8.44 -6.88 6.02
C ARG A 84 8.06 -5.83 5.00
N MET A 85 8.47 -4.59 5.20
CA MET A 85 8.02 -3.46 4.38
C MET A 85 8.93 -3.17 3.18
N GLY A 86 10.24 -3.37 3.30
CA GLY A 86 11.25 -2.76 2.45
C GLY A 86 11.69 -1.41 3.00
N SER A 87 12.12 -0.49 2.13
CA SER A 87 12.66 0.82 2.54
C SER A 87 11.61 1.92 2.57
N ILE A 88 11.83 2.92 3.43
CA ILE A 88 11.01 4.14 3.49
C ILE A 88 10.97 4.82 2.12
N GLN A 89 12.12 4.93 1.43
CA GLN A 89 12.23 5.65 0.16
C GLN A 89 11.39 5.01 -0.94
N MET A 90 11.40 3.68 -1.05
CA MET A 90 10.57 2.98 -2.03
C MET A 90 9.08 3.04 -1.67
N ALA A 91 8.75 3.01 -0.37
CA ALA A 91 7.36 3.16 0.07
C ALA A 91 6.83 4.56 -0.29
N VAL A 92 7.61 5.60 -0.01
CA VAL A 92 7.31 6.99 -0.39
C VAL A 92 7.19 7.14 -1.90
N LEU A 93 8.06 6.50 -2.68
CA LEU A 93 7.96 6.52 -4.15
C LEU A 93 6.58 6.04 -4.61
N ASN A 94 6.09 4.94 -4.03
CA ASN A 94 4.75 4.42 -4.32
C ASN A 94 3.63 5.35 -3.85
N VAL A 95 3.78 6.02 -2.70
CA VAL A 95 2.79 6.99 -2.21
C VAL A 95 2.67 8.17 -3.16
N VAL A 96 3.79 8.77 -3.56
CA VAL A 96 3.81 9.93 -4.47
C VAL A 96 3.37 9.54 -5.87
N HIS A 97 3.72 8.35 -6.35
CA HIS A 97 3.24 7.85 -7.63
C HIS A 97 1.69 7.77 -7.66
N ALA A 98 1.09 7.35 -6.55
CA ALA A 98 -0.36 7.23 -6.45
C ALA A 98 -1.08 8.56 -6.18
N ASP A 99 -0.36 9.64 -5.87
CA ASP A 99 -0.89 10.90 -5.32
C ASP A 99 -1.60 10.71 -3.95
N GLY A 100 -1.05 9.84 -3.10
CA GLY A 100 -1.63 9.54 -1.79
C GLY A 100 -1.70 10.77 -0.88
N GLU A 101 -2.86 10.98 -0.26
CA GLU A 101 -3.12 12.14 0.60
C GLU A 101 -2.58 11.95 2.03
N TYR A 102 -2.58 10.71 2.50
CA TYR A 102 -2.09 10.33 3.83
C TYR A 102 -1.48 8.93 3.81
N TRP A 103 -0.60 8.71 4.78
CA TRP A 103 0.00 7.42 5.08
C TRP A 103 -0.03 7.23 6.58
N GLU A 104 -0.84 6.27 7.02
CA GLU A 104 -0.90 5.84 8.39
C GLU A 104 0.28 4.92 8.71
N LEU A 105 1.10 5.32 9.68
CA LEU A 105 2.21 4.52 10.19
C LEU A 105 1.71 3.47 11.18
N TRP A 106 2.36 2.30 11.20
CA TRP A 106 2.09 1.32 12.25
C TRP A 106 2.47 1.88 13.61
N HIS A 107 1.78 1.44 14.66
CA HIS A 107 1.95 1.97 16.02
C HIS A 107 3.41 2.08 16.48
N GLY A 108 4.23 1.04 16.27
CA GLY A 108 5.65 1.07 16.66
C GLY A 108 6.47 2.11 15.90
N ASP A 109 6.25 2.25 14.60
CA ASP A 109 6.95 3.23 13.77
C ASP A 109 6.47 4.66 14.07
N GLY A 110 5.16 4.84 14.26
CA GLY A 110 4.56 6.14 14.60
C GLY A 110 4.91 6.65 16.00
N LEU A 111 5.30 5.77 16.92
CA LEU A 111 5.83 6.15 18.23
C LEU A 111 7.33 6.51 18.21
N SER A 112 8.05 6.10 17.16
CA SER A 112 9.46 6.47 16.98
C SER A 112 9.56 7.84 16.32
N ALA A 113 10.05 8.84 17.06
CA ALA A 113 10.30 10.18 16.54
C ALA A 113 11.33 10.18 15.40
N GLU A 114 12.32 9.29 15.48
CA GLU A 114 13.33 9.11 14.43
C GLU A 114 12.68 8.59 13.15
N THR A 115 11.98 7.45 13.21
CA THR A 115 11.31 6.83 12.05
C THR A 115 10.30 7.79 11.43
N SER A 116 9.48 8.44 12.26
CA SER A 116 8.49 9.42 11.80
C SER A 116 9.17 10.61 11.11
N GLY A 117 10.30 11.08 11.65
CA GLY A 117 11.11 12.13 11.04
C GLY A 117 11.72 11.71 9.70
N GLU A 118 12.19 10.48 9.56
CA GLU A 118 12.71 9.93 8.30
C GLU A 118 11.61 9.81 7.24
N VAL A 119 10.45 9.28 7.61
CA VAL A 119 9.28 9.20 6.72
C VAL A 119 8.87 10.59 6.26
N ALA A 120 8.74 11.54 7.18
CA ALA A 120 8.35 12.91 6.85
C ALA A 120 9.34 13.57 5.89
N LYS A 121 10.65 13.47 6.16
CA LYS A 121 11.70 14.01 5.27
C LYS A 121 11.65 13.38 3.88
N ALA A 122 11.54 12.06 3.80
CA ALA A 122 11.48 11.35 2.54
C ALA A 122 10.22 11.73 1.74
N TRP A 123 9.07 11.83 2.41
CA TRP A 123 7.83 12.27 1.78
C TRP A 123 7.95 13.68 1.22
N GLU A 124 8.32 14.66 2.04
CA GLU A 124 8.45 16.05 1.61
C GLU A 124 9.40 16.20 0.42
N GLU A 125 10.54 15.50 0.44
CA GLU A 125 11.47 15.47 -0.68
C GLU A 125 10.81 14.91 -1.95
N ALA A 126 10.16 13.75 -1.85
CA ALA A 126 9.54 13.08 -2.98
C ALA A 126 8.37 13.88 -3.56
N LYS A 127 7.56 14.50 -2.70
CA LYS A 127 6.46 15.39 -3.11
C LYS A 127 6.99 16.60 -3.88
N ARG A 128 8.07 17.22 -3.40
CA ARG A 128 8.70 18.36 -4.07
C ARG A 128 9.27 17.98 -5.44
N LEU A 129 9.89 16.81 -5.55
CA LEU A 129 10.51 16.35 -6.80
C LEU A 129 9.49 15.79 -7.79
N GLY A 130 8.39 15.22 -7.30
CA GLY A 130 7.49 14.40 -8.08
C GLY A 130 8.05 13.00 -8.34
N TYR A 131 7.18 12.08 -8.75
CA TYR A 131 7.48 10.66 -8.91
C TYR A 131 8.71 10.40 -9.80
N ASP A 132 8.75 10.94 -11.03
CA ASP A 132 9.81 10.62 -12.00
C ASP A 132 11.20 11.10 -11.55
N ALA A 133 11.29 12.32 -11.00
CA ALA A 133 12.56 12.87 -10.54
C ALA A 133 13.03 12.18 -9.25
N TYR A 134 12.11 11.87 -8.34
CA TYR A 134 12.43 11.11 -7.14
C TYR A 134 12.91 9.70 -7.49
N LYS A 135 12.25 9.01 -8.42
CA LYS A 135 12.68 7.71 -8.94
C LYS A 135 14.10 7.76 -9.50
N LYS A 136 14.40 8.73 -10.36
CA LYS A 136 15.75 8.92 -10.93
C LYS A 136 16.80 9.13 -9.85
N LYS A 137 16.49 9.92 -8.82
CA LYS A 137 17.37 10.11 -7.66
C LYS A 137 17.64 8.79 -6.92
N LEU A 138 16.60 8.01 -6.62
CA LEU A 138 16.77 6.71 -5.95
C LEU A 138 17.62 5.74 -6.76
N ILE A 139 17.50 5.75 -8.09
CA ILE A 139 18.34 4.95 -8.98
C ILE A 139 19.80 5.39 -8.89
N ALA A 140 20.06 6.70 -8.99
CA ALA A 140 21.42 7.25 -8.91
C ALA A 140 22.10 6.98 -7.55
N GLU A 141 21.31 6.95 -6.47
CA GLU A 141 21.79 6.64 -5.11
C GLU A 141 21.90 5.13 -4.82
N GLY A 142 21.54 4.26 -5.76
CA GLY A 142 21.51 2.79 -5.55
C GLY A 142 20.46 2.33 -4.54
N ARG A 143 19.48 3.18 -4.22
CA ARG A 143 18.38 2.90 -3.26
C ARG A 143 17.13 2.36 -3.93
N TYR A 144 17.02 2.52 -5.24
CA TYR A 144 15.90 2.00 -6.02
C TYR A 144 15.97 0.47 -6.11
N GLN A 145 14.86 -0.18 -5.76
CA GLN A 145 14.70 -1.62 -5.87
C GLN A 145 13.86 -1.95 -7.09
N GLU A 146 14.52 -2.46 -8.12
CA GLU A 146 13.87 -2.79 -9.39
C GLU A 146 12.95 -4.01 -9.25
N GLN A 147 11.90 -4.09 -10.07
CA GLN A 147 11.16 -5.34 -10.25
C GLN A 147 12.12 -6.36 -10.90
N SER A 148 12.91 -7.07 -10.10
CA SER A 148 13.67 -8.22 -10.62
C SER A 148 12.68 -9.15 -11.32
N ARG A 149 12.83 -9.28 -12.64
CA ARG A 149 12.16 -10.32 -13.43
C ARG A 149 12.58 -11.66 -12.88
N GLY A 150 11.68 -12.32 -12.15
CA GLY A 150 11.70 -13.77 -11.95
C GLY A 150 13.02 -14.37 -11.48
N HIS A 151 13.38 -14.13 -10.22
CA HIS A 151 13.99 -15.22 -9.45
C HIS A 151 12.92 -15.83 -8.57
N HIS A 152 12.21 -16.80 -9.14
CA HIS A 152 11.63 -17.89 -8.39
C HIS A 152 12.76 -18.51 -7.55
N ARG A 153 13.00 -18.00 -6.34
CA ARG A 153 13.56 -18.83 -5.28
C ARG A 153 12.56 -19.95 -5.10
N GLY A 154 12.94 -21.14 -5.58
CA GLY A 154 12.11 -22.33 -5.55
C GLY A 154 11.46 -22.43 -4.18
N ARG A 155 10.13 -22.54 -4.17
CA ARG A 155 9.39 -22.92 -2.97
C ARG A 155 10.04 -24.19 -2.47
N GLY A 156 10.74 -24.08 -1.34
CA GLY A 156 11.15 -25.22 -0.55
C GLY A 156 9.92 -26.10 -0.37
N ARG A 157 10.05 -27.33 -0.85
CA ARG A 157 9.08 -28.41 -0.79
C ARG A 157 8.80 -28.68 0.70
N ARG A 158 7.89 -27.91 1.31
CA ARG A 158 7.36 -28.23 2.63
C ARG A 158 6.54 -29.50 2.47
N GLY A 159 7.00 -30.56 3.11
CA GLY A 159 6.42 -31.89 3.09
C GLY A 159 4.91 -31.82 3.32
N ARG A 160 4.20 -32.44 2.39
CA ARG A 160 2.80 -32.81 2.55
C ARG A 160 2.77 -33.85 3.67
N HIS A 161 2.42 -33.41 4.88
CA HIS A 161 2.03 -34.34 5.92
C HIS A 161 0.60 -34.73 5.59
N ASP A 162 0.43 -35.94 5.06
CA ASP A 162 -0.89 -36.53 4.85
C ASP A 162 -1.56 -36.68 6.22
N ALA A 163 -2.52 -35.80 6.50
CA ALA A 163 -3.48 -36.01 7.58
C ALA A 163 -4.40 -37.16 7.12
N VAL A 164 -4.05 -38.37 7.52
CA VAL A 164 -4.89 -39.55 7.40
C VAL A 164 -6.16 -39.27 8.19
N LEU A 165 -7.26 -39.04 7.46
CA LEU A 165 -8.62 -39.09 7.99
C LEU A 165 -8.89 -40.55 8.36
N THR A 166 -8.89 -40.85 9.66
CA THR A 166 -9.50 -42.08 10.19
C THR A 166 -11.00 -42.03 9.95
N PRO A 167 -11.61 -43.01 9.27
CA PRO A 167 -13.06 -43.16 9.28
C PRO A 167 -13.50 -43.92 10.53
N ASP A 168 -14.53 -43.38 11.18
CA ASP A 168 -15.29 -44.03 12.25
C ASP A 168 -15.93 -45.33 11.75
N VAL A 169 -15.70 -46.43 12.49
CA VAL A 169 -16.65 -47.53 12.72
C VAL A 169 -16.41 -48.09 14.12
#